data_AF-A0A2P8DST4-F1
#
_entry.id   AF-A0A2P8DST4-F1
#
_cell.length_a   1.000
_cell.length_b   1.000
_cell.length_c   1.000
_cell.angle_alpha   90.00
_cell.angle_beta   90.00
_cell.angle_gamma   90.00
#
_symmetry.space_group_name_H-M   'P 1'
#
loop_
_entity.id
_entity.type
_entity.pdbx_description
1 polymer ?
#
loop_
_entity_poly.entity_id
_entity_poly.type
_entity_poly.pdbx_seq_one_letter_code
_entity_poly.pdbx_strand_id
1 'polypeptide(L)'
;MSSTPRIFASLRRTPMLVVGALAIAWGVTSSFGIPGLSTGAGVVTGVVQGLLWTLIAALVATRLLRTRTQSGRGPDAAALVATLGGAMIFGPGLYTALTYLTPEAYLGLMLSEDPGAAYIYFMVMNPMMEWLIVPIAVLLNWNWPRRRAAAISGAVVYFAVRTWTAFYFAPVAMGWSASAGSAPTQAQLDQAQQWLTLDWPRIVLDLVVCLAFASVLLMRRIGPVRRENAAAATQRGHLAGSVTAR
;
A
#
# COMPACT_ATOMS: atom_id res chain seq x y z
N MET A 1 16.41 -31.13 -26.47
CA MET A 1 15.79 -29.79 -26.59
C MET A 1 14.83 -29.59 -25.44
N SER A 2 15.23 -28.85 -24.40
CA SER A 2 14.41 -28.59 -23.22
C SER A 2 13.39 -27.49 -23.53
N SER A 3 12.13 -27.88 -23.73
CA SER A 3 11.01 -26.96 -23.83
C SER A 3 10.68 -26.43 -22.43
N THR A 4 11.39 -25.40 -21.99
CA THR A 4 11.02 -24.66 -20.79
C THR A 4 9.59 -24.12 -21.00
N PRO A 5 8.60 -24.49 -20.19
CA PRO A 5 7.20 -24.21 -20.50
C PRO A 5 6.92 -22.70 -20.39
N ARG A 6 6.43 -22.12 -21.50
CA ARG A 6 6.08 -20.69 -21.69
C ARG A 6 5.13 -20.12 -20.61
N ILE A 7 4.46 -20.98 -19.83
CA ILE A 7 3.51 -20.61 -18.77
C ILE A 7 4.20 -19.82 -17.63
N PHE A 8 5.48 -20.06 -17.35
CA PHE A 8 6.20 -19.30 -16.32
C PHE A 8 6.54 -17.86 -16.74
N ALA A 9 6.55 -17.56 -18.04
CA ALA A 9 6.83 -16.21 -18.54
C ALA A 9 5.63 -15.26 -18.40
N SER A 10 4.39 -15.77 -18.46
CA SER A 10 3.19 -14.93 -18.29
C SER A 10 2.92 -14.61 -16.82
N LEU A 11 3.17 -15.53 -15.89
CA LEU A 11 3.00 -15.33 -14.45
C LEU A 11 3.91 -14.24 -13.86
N ARG A 12 5.09 -14.00 -14.45
CA ARG A 12 6.01 -12.93 -14.02
C ARG A 12 5.56 -11.51 -14.41
N ARG A 13 4.70 -11.35 -15.42
CA ARG A 13 4.32 -10.02 -15.95
C ARG A 13 3.15 -9.38 -15.20
N THR A 14 2.17 -10.19 -14.81
CA THR A 14 0.97 -9.76 -14.06
C THR A 14 1.24 -8.94 -12.78
N PRO A 15 2.18 -9.30 -11.88
CA PRO A 15 2.44 -8.50 -10.68
C PRO A 15 2.99 -7.11 -11.01
N MET A 16 3.85 -7.01 -12.02
CA MET A 16 4.43 -5.73 -12.44
C MET A 16 3.39 -4.80 -13.07
N LEU A 17 2.41 -5.36 -13.78
CA LEU A 17 1.31 -4.56 -14.35
C LEU A 17 0.39 -3.99 -13.27
N VAL A 18 0.07 -4.77 -12.23
CA VAL A 18 -0.78 -4.28 -11.12
C VAL A 18 -0.05 -3.25 -10.28
N VAL A 19 1.21 -3.49 -9.93
CA VAL A 19 2.01 -2.49 -9.18
C VAL A 19 2.22 -1.23 -10.03
N GLY A 20 2.50 -1.38 -11.32
CA GLY A 20 2.61 -0.27 -12.26
C GLY A 20 1.31 0.54 -12.37
N ALA A 21 0.16 -0.12 -12.48
CA ALA A 21 -1.14 0.55 -12.54
C ALA A 21 -1.47 1.31 -11.24
N LEU A 22 -1.21 0.71 -10.08
CA LEU A 22 -1.38 1.36 -8.78
C LEU A 22 -0.48 2.59 -8.63
N ALA A 23 0.76 2.52 -9.11
CA ALA A 23 1.69 3.64 -9.04
C ALA A 23 1.43 4.74 -10.06
N ILE A 24 0.93 4.42 -11.26
CA ILE A 24 0.47 5.42 -12.22
C ILE A 24 -0.75 6.16 -11.67
N ALA A 25 -1.73 5.41 -11.15
CA ALA A 25 -2.91 5.99 -10.51
C ALA A 25 -2.52 6.94 -9.36
N TRP A 26 -1.49 6.59 -8.58
CA TRP A 26 -1.01 7.43 -7.48
C TRP A 26 -0.12 8.60 -7.90
N GLY A 27 0.76 8.41 -8.90
CA GLY A 27 1.58 9.50 -9.44
C GLY A 27 0.73 10.68 -9.92
N VAL A 28 -0.44 10.38 -10.47
CA VAL A 28 -1.44 11.41 -10.82
C VAL A 28 -1.96 12.13 -9.57
N THR A 29 -2.20 11.44 -8.45
CA THR A 29 -2.81 12.02 -7.25
C THR A 29 -1.84 12.76 -6.33
N SER A 30 -0.56 12.36 -6.26
CA SER A 30 0.46 13.04 -5.44
C SER A 30 0.84 14.43 -5.97
N SER A 31 0.58 14.71 -7.24
CA SER A 31 0.85 16.01 -7.87
C SER A 31 -0.09 17.13 -7.41
N PHE A 32 -1.25 16.79 -6.86
CA PHE A 32 -2.28 17.76 -6.49
C PHE A 32 -1.98 18.50 -5.16
N GLY A 33 -0.96 18.07 -4.40
CA GLY A 33 -0.61 18.64 -3.09
C GLY A 33 0.58 19.61 -3.08
N ILE A 34 1.22 19.88 -4.21
CA ILE A 34 2.36 20.81 -4.27
C ILE A 34 1.92 22.11 -4.96
N PRO A 35 1.94 23.26 -4.26
CA PRO A 35 1.65 24.57 -4.85
C PRO A 35 2.55 24.83 -6.08
N GLY A 36 1.94 25.09 -7.24
CA GLY A 36 2.65 25.29 -8.52
C GLY A 36 2.64 24.10 -9.49
N LEU A 37 2.25 22.90 -9.02
CA LEU A 37 2.16 21.67 -9.83
C LEU A 37 0.71 21.30 -10.19
N SER A 38 -0.27 22.19 -10.04
CA SER A 38 -1.63 21.98 -10.57
C SER A 38 -1.74 22.13 -12.10
N THR A 39 -0.63 22.47 -12.77
CA THR A 39 -0.50 22.52 -14.23
C THR A 39 -0.27 21.10 -14.80
N GLY A 40 -0.46 20.91 -16.10
CA GLY A 40 -0.15 19.63 -16.77
C GLY A 40 1.28 19.12 -16.49
N ALA A 41 2.22 20.01 -16.17
CA ALA A 41 3.58 19.67 -15.75
C ALA A 41 3.64 18.92 -14.40
N GLY A 42 2.72 19.20 -13.47
CA GLY A 42 2.66 18.48 -12.21
C GLY A 42 2.12 17.07 -12.34
N VAL A 43 1.08 16.86 -13.16
CA VAL A 43 0.59 15.52 -13.47
C VAL A 43 1.72 14.69 -14.11
N VAL A 44 2.47 15.26 -15.05
CA VAL A 44 3.60 14.58 -15.69
C VAL A 44 4.70 14.25 -14.68
N THR A 45 5.10 15.19 -13.82
CA THR A 45 6.14 14.95 -12.81
C THR A 45 5.73 13.90 -11.79
N GLY A 46 4.48 13.91 -11.32
CA GLY A 46 3.99 12.88 -10.41
C GLY A 46 3.87 11.51 -11.07
N VAL A 47 3.43 11.41 -12.33
CA VAL A 47 3.47 10.14 -13.08
C VAL A 47 4.90 9.62 -13.23
N VAL A 48 5.86 10.49 -13.57
CA VAL A 48 7.28 10.12 -13.70
C VAL A 48 7.85 9.65 -12.36
N GLN A 49 7.56 10.37 -11.27
CA GLN A 49 7.98 9.99 -9.92
C GLN A 49 7.34 8.66 -9.48
N GLY A 50 6.05 8.49 -9.76
CA GLY A 50 5.28 7.25 -9.64
C GLY A 50 5.98 6.04 -10.27
N LEU A 51 6.32 6.19 -11.56
CA LEU A 51 6.99 5.17 -12.36
C LEU A 51 8.41 4.89 -11.88
N LEU A 52 9.20 5.93 -11.57
CA LEU A 52 10.58 5.80 -11.11
C LEU A 52 10.66 5.01 -9.80
N TRP A 53 9.80 5.34 -8.83
CA TRP A 53 9.77 4.62 -7.56
C TRP A 53 9.26 3.19 -7.69
N THR A 54 8.29 2.95 -8.56
CA THR A 54 7.84 1.59 -8.87
C THR A 54 8.96 0.73 -9.43
N LEU A 55 9.76 1.32 -10.31
CA LEU A 55 10.93 0.67 -10.86
C LEU A 55 11.94 0.35 -9.74
N ILE A 56 12.24 1.29 -8.86
CA ILE A 56 13.13 1.08 -7.71
C ILE A 56 12.58 -0.03 -6.80
N ALA A 57 11.31 0.01 -6.41
CA ALA A 57 10.67 -1.01 -5.59
C ALA A 57 10.70 -2.38 -6.25
N ALA A 58 10.44 -2.46 -7.56
CA ALA A 58 10.53 -3.69 -8.34
C ALA A 58 11.97 -4.23 -8.40
N LEU A 59 12.97 -3.36 -8.57
CA LEU A 59 14.39 -3.73 -8.57
C LEU A 59 14.84 -4.23 -7.19
N VAL A 60 14.48 -3.52 -6.11
CA VAL A 60 14.76 -3.91 -4.72
C VAL A 60 14.07 -5.23 -4.40
N ALA A 61 12.79 -5.38 -4.71
CA ALA A 61 12.06 -6.63 -4.53
C ALA A 61 12.70 -7.76 -5.33
N THR A 62 13.12 -7.54 -6.57
CA THR A 62 13.80 -8.55 -7.40
C THR A 62 15.15 -8.94 -6.82
N ARG A 63 15.93 -7.98 -6.31
CA ARG A 63 17.20 -8.24 -5.61
C ARG A 63 16.98 -9.01 -4.32
N LEU A 64 16.03 -8.60 -3.48
CA LEU A 64 15.66 -9.28 -2.24
C LEU A 64 15.13 -10.70 -2.50
N LEU A 65 14.34 -10.89 -3.55
CA LEU A 65 13.84 -12.20 -3.97
C LEU A 65 14.99 -13.10 -4.43
N ARG A 66 15.97 -12.56 -5.17
CA ARG A 66 17.16 -13.32 -5.61
C ARG A 66 18.03 -13.79 -4.43
N THR A 67 18.14 -13.01 -3.36
CA THR A 67 18.95 -13.36 -2.18
C THR A 67 18.20 -14.19 -1.14
N ARG A 68 16.87 -14.14 -1.07
CA ARG A 68 16.04 -14.86 -0.07
C ARG A 68 15.33 -16.11 -0.57
N THR A 69 15.57 -16.57 -1.80
CA THR A 69 14.97 -17.81 -2.35
C THR A 69 15.18 -19.05 -1.48
N GLN A 70 16.07 -19.04 -0.49
CA GLN A 70 16.32 -20.19 0.39
C GLN A 70 15.50 -20.24 1.69
N SER A 71 15.08 -19.12 2.29
CA SER A 71 14.53 -19.17 3.67
C SER A 71 13.01 -19.18 3.77
N GLY A 72 12.29 -18.89 2.67
CA GLY A 72 10.84 -18.77 2.69
C GLY A 72 10.30 -17.63 3.56
N ARG A 73 11.06 -16.97 4.43
CA ARG A 73 10.58 -15.99 5.44
C ARG A 73 10.18 -14.62 4.88
N GLY A 74 10.57 -14.29 3.64
CA GLY A 74 10.34 -12.98 3.02
C GLY A 74 8.88 -12.49 2.99
N PRO A 75 7.91 -13.29 2.52
CA PRO A 75 6.50 -12.89 2.44
C PRO A 75 5.86 -12.59 3.80
N ASP A 76 6.23 -13.36 4.83
CA ASP A 76 5.70 -13.16 6.19
C ASP A 76 6.32 -11.90 6.81
N ALA A 77 7.62 -11.69 6.63
CA ALA A 77 8.26 -10.45 7.05
C ALA A 77 7.62 -9.22 6.38
N ALA A 78 7.30 -9.31 5.09
CA ALA A 78 6.67 -8.21 4.37
C ALA A 78 5.24 -7.93 4.86
N ALA A 79 4.44 -8.98 5.07
CA ALA A 79 3.11 -8.83 5.65
C ALA A 79 3.15 -8.29 7.08
N LEU A 80 4.15 -8.68 7.88
CA LEU A 80 4.37 -8.15 9.22
C LEU A 80 4.71 -6.66 9.18
N VAL A 81 5.67 -6.27 8.33
CA VAL A 81 6.04 -4.85 8.17
C VAL A 81 4.85 -4.03 7.69
N ALA A 82 4.03 -4.54 6.76
CA ALA A 82 2.80 -3.88 6.32
C ALA A 82 1.73 -3.77 7.41
N THR A 83 1.60 -4.80 8.25
CA THR A 83 0.70 -4.76 9.41
C THR A 83 1.16 -3.71 10.42
N LEU A 84 2.45 -3.71 10.77
CA LEU A 84 3.03 -2.73 11.70
C LEU A 84 2.94 -1.31 11.15
N GLY A 85 3.23 -1.12 9.87
CA GLY A 85 3.10 0.18 9.21
C GLY A 85 1.64 0.66 9.15
N GLY A 86 0.68 -0.25 8.93
CA GLY A 86 -0.74 0.05 9.03
C GLY A 86 -1.16 0.45 10.45
N ALA A 87 -0.68 -0.26 11.47
CA ALA A 87 -0.91 0.08 12.88
C ALA A 87 -0.28 1.43 13.26
N MET A 88 0.89 1.75 12.70
CA MET A 88 1.58 3.03 12.86
C MET A 88 0.84 4.21 12.21
N ILE A 89 0.00 3.97 11.20
CA ILE A 89 -0.91 5.00 10.69
C ILE A 89 -2.17 5.08 11.55
N PHE A 90 -2.80 3.93 11.80
CA PHE A 90 -4.07 3.83 12.51
C PHE A 90 -3.99 4.37 13.95
N GLY A 91 -2.96 3.99 14.71
CA GLY A 91 -2.84 4.34 16.12
C GLY A 91 -2.77 5.86 16.36
N PRO A 92 -1.81 6.57 15.75
CA PRO A 92 -1.75 8.03 15.82
C PRO A 92 -3.00 8.71 15.24
N GLY A 93 -3.60 8.19 14.17
CA GLY A 93 -4.86 8.71 13.64
C GLY A 93 -6.01 8.62 14.65
N LEU A 94 -6.17 7.45 15.28
CA LEU A 94 -7.15 7.23 16.34
C LEU A 94 -6.88 8.12 17.56
N TYR A 95 -5.61 8.22 17.98
CA TYR A 95 -5.21 9.10 19.09
C TYR A 95 -5.59 10.56 18.81
N THR A 96 -5.30 11.06 17.61
CA THR A 96 -5.68 12.42 17.18
C THR A 96 -7.20 12.59 17.22
N ALA A 97 -7.98 11.68 16.64
CA ALA A 97 -9.44 11.80 16.65
C ALA A 97 -10.05 11.75 18.05
N LEU A 98 -9.45 11.01 18.98
CA LEU A 98 -9.90 10.97 20.38
C LEU A 98 -9.45 12.19 21.19
N THR A 99 -8.38 12.86 20.77
CA THR A 99 -7.83 14.04 21.48
C THR A 99 -8.50 15.32 21.01
N TYR A 100 -8.78 15.45 19.71
CA TYR A 100 -9.29 16.68 19.09
C TYR A 100 -10.75 16.50 18.66
N LEU A 101 -11.66 16.40 19.64
CA LEU A 101 -13.09 16.11 19.41
C LEU A 101 -13.92 17.34 18.99
N THR A 102 -13.36 18.54 19.08
CA THR A 102 -14.03 19.81 18.76
C THR A 102 -13.33 20.53 17.60
N PRO A 103 -14.05 21.26 16.74
CA PRO A 103 -13.47 22.04 15.65
C PRO A 103 -12.34 22.97 16.10
N GLU A 104 -12.50 23.63 17.25
CA GLU A 104 -11.54 24.60 17.80
C GLU A 104 -10.22 23.91 18.14
N ALA A 105 -10.27 22.79 18.88
CA ALA A 105 -9.09 22.01 19.22
C ALA A 105 -8.40 21.44 17.97
N TYR A 106 -9.16 20.97 16.99
CA TYR A 106 -8.63 20.44 15.74
C TYR A 106 -7.93 21.52 14.90
N LEU A 107 -8.56 22.68 14.75
CA LEU A 107 -7.97 23.82 14.04
C LEU A 107 -6.79 24.42 14.80
N GLY A 108 -6.81 24.40 16.14
CA GLY A 108 -5.65 24.80 16.95
C GLY A 108 -4.40 23.99 16.63
N LEU A 109 -4.56 22.69 16.34
CA LEU A 109 -3.46 21.85 15.85
C LEU A 109 -3.05 22.21 14.41
N MET A 110 -4.03 22.38 13.51
CA MET A 110 -3.78 22.58 12.07
C MET A 110 -3.24 23.97 11.72
N LEU A 111 -3.60 25.00 12.49
CA LEU A 111 -3.16 26.40 12.30
C LEU A 111 -1.93 26.74 13.15
N SER A 112 -1.40 25.77 13.91
CA SER A 112 -0.18 25.94 14.70
C SER A 112 1.01 26.27 13.79
N GLU A 113 1.80 27.28 14.17
CA GLU A 113 3.05 27.61 13.48
C GLU A 113 4.12 26.53 13.65
N ASP A 114 4.03 25.75 14.72
CA ASP A 114 4.80 24.53 14.93
C ASP A 114 3.88 23.32 14.75
N PRO A 115 3.85 22.69 13.56
CA PRO A 115 3.01 21.52 13.30
C PRO A 115 3.47 20.27 14.07
N GLY A 116 4.62 20.37 14.76
CA GLY A 116 5.11 19.36 15.70
C GLY A 116 5.59 18.06 15.06
N ALA A 117 6.05 17.15 15.93
CA ALA A 117 6.60 15.86 15.51
C ALA A 117 5.58 14.96 14.79
N ALA A 118 4.28 15.13 15.08
CA ALA A 118 3.21 14.35 14.45
C ALA A 118 3.12 14.59 12.94
N TYR A 119 3.28 15.85 12.50
CA TYR A 119 3.25 16.19 11.07
C TYR A 119 4.40 15.54 10.29
N ILE A 120 5.63 15.67 10.80
CA ILE A 120 6.82 15.06 10.21
C ILE A 120 6.67 13.53 10.17
N TYR A 121 6.13 12.94 11.23
CA TYR A 121 5.85 11.51 11.30
C TYR A 121 4.95 11.05 10.14
N PHE A 122 3.81 11.72 9.90
CA PHE A 122 2.91 11.37 8.82
C PHE A 122 3.51 11.65 7.43
N MET A 123 4.32 12.71 7.29
CA MET A 123 5.06 12.99 6.05
C MET A 123 6.07 11.91 5.69
N VAL A 124 6.63 11.19 6.67
CA VAL A 124 7.57 10.10 6.42
C VAL A 124 6.82 8.77 6.25
N MET A 125 5.92 8.47 7.18
CA MET A 125 5.26 7.16 7.23
C MET A 125 4.31 6.92 6.05
N ASN A 126 3.55 7.93 5.63
CA ASN A 126 2.59 7.77 4.54
C ASN A 126 3.31 7.41 3.22
N PRO A 127 4.34 8.16 2.79
CA PRO A 127 5.17 7.75 1.66
C PRO A 127 5.80 6.36 1.87
N MET A 128 6.39 6.06 3.02
CA MET A 128 7.00 4.74 3.22
C MET A 128 6.00 3.59 3.01
N MET A 129 4.77 3.77 3.48
CA MET A 129 3.69 2.82 3.28
C MET A 129 3.23 2.73 1.83
N GLU A 130 3.05 3.87 1.16
CA GLU A 130 2.66 3.99 -0.24
C GLU A 130 3.70 3.40 -1.21
N TRP A 131 4.95 3.81 -1.07
CA TRP A 131 6.01 3.58 -2.07
C TRP A 131 6.70 2.24 -1.89
N LEU A 132 6.80 1.75 -0.66
CA LEU A 132 7.64 0.60 -0.34
C LEU A 132 6.83 -0.53 0.29
N ILE A 133 6.23 -0.28 1.44
CA ILE A 133 5.74 -1.37 2.30
C ILE A 133 4.55 -2.11 1.65
N VAL A 134 3.51 -1.38 1.22
CA VAL A 134 2.32 -1.99 0.60
C VAL A 134 2.67 -2.71 -0.72
N PRO A 135 3.39 -2.09 -1.68
CA PRO A 135 3.79 -2.78 -2.91
C PRO A 135 4.64 -4.03 -2.66
N ILE A 136 5.63 -3.95 -1.75
CA ILE A 136 6.49 -5.10 -1.42
C ILE A 136 5.67 -6.23 -0.79
N ALA A 137 4.70 -5.91 0.09
CA ALA A 137 3.83 -6.90 0.69
C ALA A 137 2.99 -7.64 -0.37
N VAL A 138 2.44 -6.92 -1.36
CA VAL A 138 1.71 -7.53 -2.48
C VAL A 138 2.62 -8.40 -3.35
N LEU A 139 3.77 -7.88 -3.77
CA LEU A 139 4.72 -8.57 -4.63
C LEU A 139 5.26 -9.85 -3.99
N LEU A 140 5.67 -9.76 -2.73
CA LEU A 140 6.21 -10.91 -2.02
C LEU A 140 5.15 -11.96 -1.72
N ASN A 141 3.85 -11.62 -1.67
CA ASN A 141 2.76 -12.57 -1.43
C ASN A 141 2.05 -13.06 -2.71
N TRP A 142 2.53 -12.65 -3.90
CA TRP A 142 1.85 -12.88 -5.18
C TRP A 142 1.63 -14.36 -5.55
N ASN A 143 2.53 -15.24 -5.12
CA ASN A 143 2.51 -16.66 -5.49
C ASN A 143 1.50 -17.50 -4.70
N TRP A 144 0.86 -16.95 -3.66
CA TRP A 144 -0.13 -17.65 -2.85
C TRP A 144 -1.51 -17.03 -3.07
N PRO A 145 -2.44 -17.68 -3.82
CA PRO A 145 -3.68 -17.04 -4.27
C PRO A 145 -4.52 -16.38 -3.17
N ARG A 146 -4.66 -17.04 -2.01
CA ARG A 146 -5.41 -16.49 -0.85
C ARG A 146 -4.71 -15.28 -0.23
N ARG A 147 -3.40 -15.38 0.01
CA ARG A 147 -2.58 -14.29 0.55
C ARG A 147 -2.51 -13.10 -0.40
N ARG A 148 -2.40 -13.38 -1.71
CA ARG A 148 -2.44 -12.38 -2.77
C ARG A 148 -3.78 -11.63 -2.75
N ALA A 149 -4.90 -12.33 -2.69
CA ALA A 149 -6.21 -11.69 -2.63
C ALA A 149 -6.31 -10.74 -1.43
N ALA A 150 -5.94 -11.21 -0.23
CA ALA A 150 -5.95 -10.37 0.98
C ALA A 150 -5.00 -9.17 0.88
N ALA A 151 -3.77 -9.36 0.38
CA ALA A 151 -2.80 -8.28 0.20
C ALA A 151 -3.27 -7.23 -0.83
N ILE A 152 -3.89 -7.69 -1.94
CA ILE A 152 -4.47 -6.79 -2.95
C ILE A 152 -5.66 -6.03 -2.36
N SER A 153 -6.56 -6.69 -1.63
CA SER A 153 -7.69 -6.03 -0.97
C SER A 153 -7.21 -4.95 0.00
N GLY A 154 -6.22 -5.26 0.84
CA GLY A 154 -5.61 -4.28 1.75
C GLY A 154 -4.97 -3.11 1.00
N ALA A 155 -4.24 -3.38 -0.09
CA ALA A 155 -3.66 -2.34 -0.93
C ALA A 155 -4.71 -1.46 -1.60
N VAL A 156 -5.80 -2.02 -2.12
CA VAL A 156 -6.89 -1.27 -2.76
C VAL A 156 -7.55 -0.34 -1.75
N VAL A 157 -7.90 -0.83 -0.56
CA VAL A 157 -8.49 0.01 0.50
C VAL A 157 -7.51 1.11 0.90
N TYR A 158 -6.22 0.76 1.09
CA TYR A 158 -5.19 1.73 1.42
C TYR A 158 -5.12 2.86 0.39
N PHE A 159 -4.93 2.53 -0.90
CA PHE A 159 -4.83 3.55 -1.94
C PHE A 159 -6.13 4.34 -2.12
N ALA A 160 -7.31 3.73 -1.94
CA ALA A 160 -8.58 4.45 -1.98
C ALA A 160 -8.66 5.52 -0.88
N VAL A 161 -8.27 5.19 0.36
CA VAL A 161 -8.19 6.15 1.47
C VAL A 161 -7.21 7.28 1.16
N ARG A 162 -6.04 6.94 0.61
CA ARG A 162 -5.01 7.93 0.27
C ARG A 162 -5.48 8.87 -0.83
N THR A 163 -6.11 8.35 -1.87
CA THR A 163 -6.67 9.14 -2.97
C THR A 163 -7.76 10.06 -2.46
N TRP A 164 -8.67 9.55 -1.63
CA TRP A 164 -9.70 10.37 -1.01
C TRP A 164 -9.09 11.48 -0.15
N THR A 165 -8.09 11.16 0.67
CA THR A 165 -7.40 12.14 1.52
C THR A 165 -6.71 13.23 0.69
N ALA A 166 -6.01 12.84 -0.38
CA ALA A 166 -5.31 13.76 -1.25
C ALA A 166 -6.23 14.72 -2.00
N PHE A 167 -7.39 14.25 -2.50
CA PHE A 167 -8.29 15.10 -3.28
C PHE A 167 -9.23 15.94 -2.44
N TYR A 168 -9.71 15.43 -1.30
CA TYR A 168 -10.70 16.13 -0.50
C TYR A 168 -10.05 16.98 0.59
N PHE A 169 -9.08 16.43 1.32
CA PHE A 169 -8.53 17.09 2.50
C PHE A 169 -7.35 18.02 2.15
N ALA A 170 -6.42 17.57 1.31
CA ALA A 170 -5.20 18.33 1.05
C ALA A 170 -5.43 19.77 0.51
N PRO A 171 -6.34 20.03 -0.45
CA PRO A 171 -6.55 21.38 -0.97
C PRO A 171 -7.04 22.37 0.09
N VAL A 172 -7.93 21.91 0.97
CA VAL A 172 -8.50 22.71 2.05
C VAL A 172 -7.45 22.97 3.13
N ALA A 173 -6.67 21.96 3.52
CA ALA A 173 -5.58 22.13 4.49
C ALA A 173 -4.54 23.14 4.00
N MET A 174 -4.20 23.11 2.71
CA MET A 174 -3.34 24.13 2.10
C MET A 174 -3.99 25.52 2.16
N GLY A 175 -5.30 25.62 1.94
CA GLY A 175 -6.04 26.88 2.11
C GLY A 175 -5.97 27.42 3.54
N TRP A 176 -6.10 26.55 4.55
CA TRP A 176 -5.97 26.94 5.95
C TRP A 176 -4.55 27.36 6.33
N SER A 177 -3.52 26.73 5.75
CA SER A 177 -2.13 27.08 6.02
C SER A 177 -1.78 28.53 5.67
N ALA A 178 -2.50 29.14 4.70
CA ALA A 178 -2.33 30.55 4.37
C ALA A 178 -2.82 31.50 5.49
N SER A 179 -3.59 30.98 6.44
CA SER A 179 -4.10 31.68 7.62
C SER A 179 -3.44 31.22 8.93
N ALA A 180 -2.29 30.55 8.86
CA ALA A 180 -1.54 30.12 10.04
C ALA A 180 -1.25 31.31 10.98
N GLY A 181 -1.34 31.06 12.30
CA GLY A 181 -1.15 32.10 13.33
C GLY A 181 -2.34 33.07 13.53
N SER A 182 -3.40 32.97 12.74
CA SER A 182 -4.63 33.77 12.91
C SER A 182 -5.75 33.01 13.61
N ALA A 183 -6.72 33.74 14.17
CA ALA A 183 -7.89 33.13 14.79
C ALA A 183 -8.76 32.41 13.74
N PRO A 184 -9.32 31.22 14.04
CA PRO A 184 -10.20 30.50 13.12
C PRO A 184 -11.42 31.32 12.73
N THR A 185 -11.74 31.34 11.43
CA THR A 185 -13.01 31.89 10.93
C THR A 185 -14.17 30.90 11.16
N GLN A 186 -15.40 31.40 11.16
CA GLN A 186 -16.59 30.53 11.28
C GLN A 186 -16.65 29.49 10.15
N ALA A 187 -16.29 29.88 8.92
CA ALA A 187 -16.27 28.95 7.79
C ALA A 187 -15.25 27.80 8.00
N GLN A 188 -14.10 28.08 8.62
CA GLN A 188 -13.13 27.05 8.96
C GLN A 188 -13.66 26.13 10.07
N LEU A 189 -14.34 26.67 11.08
CA LEU A 189 -14.96 25.87 12.14
C LEU A 189 -16.02 24.91 11.59
N ASP A 190 -16.91 25.40 10.72
CA ASP A 190 -17.95 24.58 10.08
C ASP A 190 -17.32 23.47 9.22
N GLN A 191 -16.24 23.78 8.49
CA GLN A 191 -15.53 22.82 7.68
C GLN A 191 -14.75 21.79 8.52
N ALA A 192 -14.13 22.22 9.62
CA ALA A 192 -13.47 21.34 10.56
C ALA A 192 -14.47 20.38 11.22
N GLN A 193 -15.68 20.83 11.54
CA GLN A 193 -16.75 19.96 12.03
C GLN A 193 -17.11 18.86 11.02
N GLN A 194 -17.18 19.21 9.73
CA GLN A 194 -17.38 18.22 8.67
C GLN A 194 -16.22 17.22 8.61
N TRP A 195 -14.98 17.70 8.75
CA TRP A 195 -13.78 16.86 8.73
C TRP A 195 -13.73 15.87 9.89
N LEU A 196 -14.06 16.30 11.10
CA LEU A 196 -14.15 15.42 12.27
C LEU A 196 -15.16 14.28 12.04
N THR A 197 -16.25 14.56 11.33
CA THR A 197 -17.24 13.53 10.96
C THR A 197 -16.68 12.55 9.93
N LEU A 198 -15.93 13.04 8.93
CA LEU A 198 -15.32 12.23 7.88
C LEU A 198 -14.07 11.46 8.32
N ASP A 199 -13.43 11.89 9.41
CA ASP A 199 -12.23 11.24 9.94
C ASP A 199 -12.54 9.84 10.51
N TRP A 200 -13.73 9.65 11.08
CA TRP A 200 -14.16 8.35 11.59
C TRP A 200 -14.18 7.25 10.52
N PRO A 201 -14.85 7.44 9.36
CA PRO A 201 -14.71 6.52 8.23
C PRO A 201 -13.26 6.25 7.82
N ARG A 202 -12.41 7.29 7.80
CA ARG A 202 -10.98 7.14 7.44
C ARG A 202 -10.24 6.23 8.41
N ILE A 203 -10.43 6.43 9.71
CA ILE A 203 -9.83 5.61 10.77
C ILE A 203 -10.30 4.16 10.69
N VAL A 204 -11.59 3.93 10.41
CA VAL A 204 -12.13 2.58 10.19
C VAL A 204 -11.47 1.92 8.96
N LEU A 205 -11.28 2.67 7.88
CA LEU A 205 -10.62 2.13 6.69
C LEU A 205 -9.13 1.84 6.94
N ASP A 206 -8.42 2.67 7.70
CA ASP A 206 -7.03 2.39 8.12
C ASP A 206 -6.95 1.12 9.00
N LEU A 207 -7.93 0.90 9.88
CA LEU A 207 -8.06 -0.35 10.63
C LEU A 207 -8.28 -1.54 9.68
N VAL A 208 -9.14 -1.41 8.67
CA VAL A 208 -9.37 -2.45 7.66
C VAL A 208 -8.08 -2.78 6.91
N VAL A 209 -7.25 -1.78 6.57
CA VAL A 209 -5.93 -2.02 5.96
C VAL A 209 -5.04 -2.83 6.90
N CYS A 210 -4.95 -2.45 8.17
CA CYS A 210 -4.18 -3.16 9.18
C CYS A 210 -4.62 -4.63 9.31
N LEU A 211 -5.93 -4.87 9.43
CA LEU A 211 -6.51 -6.20 9.53
C LEU A 211 -6.31 -7.03 8.26
N ALA A 212 -6.39 -6.40 7.08
CA ALA A 212 -6.14 -7.07 5.81
C ALA A 212 -4.71 -7.61 5.75
N PHE A 213 -3.70 -6.81 6.09
CA PHE A 213 -2.30 -7.27 6.12
C PHE A 213 -2.02 -8.25 7.28
N ALA A 214 -2.66 -8.08 8.43
CA ALA A 214 -2.59 -9.06 9.51
C ALA A 214 -3.14 -10.42 9.08
N SER A 215 -4.25 -10.43 8.33
CA SER A 215 -4.84 -11.68 7.82
C SER A 215 -3.88 -12.44 6.89
N VAL A 216 -3.02 -11.74 6.14
CA VAL A 216 -1.98 -12.36 5.28
C VAL A 216 -0.98 -13.18 6.09
N LEU A 217 -0.72 -12.83 7.37
CA LEU A 217 0.12 -13.59 8.29
C LEU A 217 -0.58 -14.84 8.80
N LEU A 218 -1.88 -14.75 9.07
CA LEU A 218 -2.69 -15.84 9.63
C LEU A 218 -3.03 -16.91 8.58
N MET A 219 -3.04 -16.53 7.30
CA MET A 219 -3.30 -17.46 6.20
C MET A 219 -2.16 -18.47 6.02
N ARG A 220 -2.44 -19.76 6.28
CA ARG A 220 -1.51 -20.86 6.01
C ARG A 220 -1.01 -20.82 4.57
N ARG A 221 0.29 -21.08 4.38
CA ARG A 221 0.92 -21.26 3.06
C ARG A 221 0.44 -22.55 2.43
N ILE A 222 -0.77 -22.53 1.87
CA ILE A 222 -1.20 -23.57 0.93
C ILE A 222 -0.48 -23.25 -0.39
N GLY A 223 0.77 -23.72 -0.49
CA GLY A 223 1.57 -23.54 -1.69
C GLY A 223 1.00 -24.35 -2.86
N PRO A 224 1.42 -24.05 -4.10
CA PRO A 224 1.10 -24.85 -5.29
C PRO A 224 1.72 -26.28 -5.30
N VAL A 225 2.22 -26.76 -4.14
CA VAL A 225 2.98 -28.00 -3.90
C VAL A 225 2.32 -29.27 -4.47
N ARG A 226 1.02 -29.23 -4.76
CA ARG A 226 0.30 -30.42 -5.25
C ARG A 226 0.38 -30.66 -6.76
N ARG A 227 0.70 -29.66 -7.59
CA ARG A 227 0.69 -29.88 -9.06
C ARG A 227 1.97 -30.49 -9.60
N GLU A 228 3.14 -30.09 -9.10
CA GLU A 228 4.42 -30.69 -9.54
C GLU A 228 4.60 -32.10 -8.98
N ASN A 229 4.20 -32.35 -7.73
CA ASN A 229 4.22 -33.70 -7.17
C ASN A 229 3.18 -34.63 -7.81
N ALA A 230 2.01 -34.11 -8.21
CA ALA A 230 1.05 -34.89 -9.00
C ALA A 230 1.59 -35.19 -10.40
N ALA A 231 2.17 -34.22 -11.10
CA ALA A 231 2.76 -34.43 -12.42
C ALA A 231 3.94 -35.42 -12.38
N ALA A 232 4.82 -35.30 -11.36
CA ALA A 232 5.93 -36.21 -11.16
C ALA A 232 5.47 -37.63 -10.76
N ALA A 233 4.38 -37.75 -9.98
CA ALA A 233 3.78 -39.04 -9.65
C ALA A 233 3.16 -39.72 -10.88
N THR A 234 2.45 -38.95 -11.73
CA THR A 234 1.91 -39.48 -13.00
C THR A 234 3.03 -39.92 -13.96
N GLN A 235 4.14 -39.19 -14.02
CA GLN A 235 5.29 -39.57 -14.84
C GLN A 235 5.99 -40.84 -14.35
N ARG A 236 6.13 -41.01 -13.02
CA ARG A 236 6.66 -42.26 -12.44
C ARG A 236 5.74 -43.45 -12.65
N GLY A 237 4.41 -43.23 -12.58
CA GLY A 237 3.42 -44.28 -12.88
C GLY A 237 3.53 -44.80 -14.31
N HIS A 238 3.70 -43.92 -15.30
CA HIS A 238 3.89 -44.32 -16.69
C HIS A 238 5.19 -45.09 -16.94
N LEU A 239 6.29 -44.71 -16.29
CA LEU A 239 7.56 -45.43 -16.42
C LEU A 239 7.50 -46.81 -15.77
N ALA A 240 6.87 -46.93 -14.59
CA ALA A 240 6.71 -48.21 -13.90
C ALA A 240 5.85 -49.22 -14.69
N GLY A 241 4.81 -48.76 -15.39
CA GLY A 241 3.96 -49.61 -16.24
C GLY A 241 4.66 -50.13 -17.50
N SER A 242 5.66 -49.42 -18.02
CA SER A 242 6.40 -49.85 -19.22
C SER A 242 7.46 -50.95 -18.97
N VAL A 243 7.87 -51.16 -17.71
CA VAL A 243 8.93 -52.13 -17.35
C VAL A 243 8.38 -53.54 -17.12
N THR A 244 7.10 -53.68 -16.80
CA THR A 244 6.44 -54.98 -16.53
C THR A 244 5.84 -55.65 -17.76
N ALA A 245 5.93 -55.02 -18.95
CA ALA A 245 5.37 -55.54 -20.20
C ALA A 245 6.41 -56.22 -21.12
N ARG A 246 7.53 -56.69 -20.58
CA ARG A 246 8.51 -57.55 -21.28
C ARG A 246 8.72 -58.84 -20.51
#